data_AF-E1P687-F1
#
_entry.id   AF-E1P687-F1
#
_cell.length_a   1.000
_cell.length_b   1.000
_cell.length_c   1.000
_cell.angle_alpha   90.00
_cell.angle_beta   90.00
_cell.angle_gamma   90.00
#
_symmetry.space_group_name_H-M   'P 1'
#
loop_
_entity.id
_entity.type
_entity.pdbx_description
1 polymer ?
#
loop_
_entity_poly.entity_id
_entity_poly.type
_entity_poly.pdbx_seq_one_letter_code
_entity_poly.pdbx_strand_id
1 'polypeptide(L)'
;MGHPTGGQGNQFTTAQTFDQAYEFIRSKPNFNSTTGKPIIARVGKSKDGRTRTIVFQGENSVHGSVCSECWGYRSNCSGTHIGQCTEALDIHMSRKR
;
A
#
# COMPACT_ATOMS: atom_id res chain seq x y z
N MET A 1 3.83 -17.16 -1.57
CA MET A 1 4.42 -16.28 -0.54
C MET A 1 3.35 -16.05 0.51
N GLY A 2 3.46 -16.75 1.63
CA GLY A 2 2.61 -16.58 2.80
C GLY A 2 3.46 -16.93 4.01
N HIS A 3 3.58 -16.01 4.96
CA HIS A 3 4.11 -16.33 6.28
C HIS A 3 3.40 -15.46 7.35
N PRO A 4 3.20 -15.98 8.58
CA PRO A 4 2.27 -15.48 9.60
C PRO A 4 2.78 -14.28 10.41
N THR A 5 3.74 -13.50 9.91
CA THR A 5 4.47 -12.49 10.71
C THR A 5 4.43 -11.07 10.13
N GLY A 6 3.61 -10.81 9.11
CA GLY A 6 3.43 -9.46 8.58
C GLY A 6 4.69 -8.84 7.94
N GLY A 7 4.73 -7.50 7.88
CA GLY A 7 5.80 -6.74 7.21
C GLY A 7 7.15 -6.88 7.91
N GLN A 8 8.23 -6.58 7.18
CA GLN A 8 9.59 -6.56 7.73
C GLN A 8 10.11 -5.11 7.79
N GLY A 9 10.90 -4.81 8.83
CA GLY A 9 11.61 -3.53 8.99
C GLY A 9 10.89 -2.52 9.88
N ASN A 10 11.28 -1.24 9.77
CA ASN A 10 10.74 -0.15 10.57
C ASN A 10 9.24 0.03 10.29
N GLN A 11 8.46 0.15 11.36
CA GLN A 11 7.07 0.57 11.29
C GLN A 11 6.98 2.10 11.19
N PHE A 12 5.89 2.59 10.62
CA PHE A 12 5.51 3.98 10.65
C PHE A 12 4.03 4.11 11.00
N THR A 13 3.67 5.20 11.65
CA THR A 13 2.29 5.45 12.06
C THR A 13 1.45 5.79 10.82
N THR A 14 0.32 5.09 10.68
CA THR A 14 -0.71 5.38 9.67
C THR A 14 -1.92 5.98 10.37
N ALA A 15 -2.51 7.02 9.79
CA ALA A 15 -3.75 7.61 10.31
C ALA A 15 -4.96 6.74 9.97
N GLN A 16 -4.92 6.03 8.84
CA GLN A 16 -5.99 5.19 8.34
C GLN A 16 -5.64 3.71 8.50
N THR A 17 -6.66 2.90 8.73
CA THR A 17 -6.56 1.44 8.74
C THR A 17 -6.43 0.89 7.32
N PHE A 18 -5.91 -0.33 7.20
CA PHE A 18 -5.84 -1.02 5.91
C PHE A 18 -7.21 -1.15 5.24
N ASP A 19 -8.27 -1.47 5.98
CA ASP A 19 -9.62 -1.61 5.41
C ASP A 19 -10.15 -0.28 4.85
N GLN A 20 -9.91 0.84 5.54
CA GLN A 20 -10.24 2.18 5.04
C GLN A 20 -9.47 2.49 3.76
N ALA A 21 -8.18 2.19 3.73
CA ALA A 21 -7.35 2.38 2.55
C ALA A 21 -7.81 1.49 1.39
N TYR A 22 -8.12 0.22 1.67
CA TYR A 22 -8.59 -0.75 0.68
C TYR A 22 -9.91 -0.34 0.04
N GLU A 23 -10.87 0.14 0.83
CA GLU A 23 -12.13 0.66 0.30
C GLU A 23 -11.94 1.97 -0.46
N PHE A 24 -11.08 2.87 0.03
CA PHE A 24 -10.77 4.13 -0.67
C PHE A 24 -10.20 3.89 -2.06
N ILE A 25 -9.27 2.93 -2.20
CA ILE A 25 -8.63 2.65 -3.50
C ILE A 25 -9.52 1.88 -4.49
N ARG A 26 -10.70 1.39 -4.07
CA ARG A 26 -11.67 0.80 -5.02
C ARG A 26 -12.09 1.81 -6.09
N SER A 27 -12.06 3.09 -5.75
CA SER A 27 -12.29 4.19 -6.69
C SER A 27 -11.14 4.44 -7.68
N LYS A 28 -10.04 3.67 -7.59
CA LYS A 28 -8.79 3.82 -8.37
C LYS A 28 -8.24 5.25 -8.33
N PRO A 29 -7.92 5.79 -7.14
CA PRO A 29 -7.37 7.13 -7.01
C PRO A 29 -5.97 7.18 -7.64
N ASN A 30 -5.77 8.18 -8.50
CA ASN A 30 -4.43 8.60 -8.91
C ASN A 30 -3.96 9.64 -7.90
N PHE A 31 -2.79 9.41 -7.30
CA PHE A 31 -2.19 10.34 -6.33
C PHE A 31 -0.68 10.42 -6.57
N ASN A 32 -0.07 11.50 -6.13
CA ASN A 32 1.37 11.66 -6.27
C ASN A 32 2.08 11.03 -5.06
N SER A 33 3.22 10.39 -5.31
CA SER A 33 4.16 9.96 -4.29
C SER A 33 4.69 11.17 -3.51
N THR A 34 5.33 10.91 -2.37
CA THR A 34 6.09 11.93 -1.62
C THR A 34 7.24 12.55 -2.43
N THR A 35 7.64 11.93 -3.54
CA THR A 35 8.66 12.42 -4.49
C THR A 35 8.06 13.10 -5.73
N GLY A 36 6.74 13.33 -5.76
CA GLY A 36 6.06 14.03 -6.85
C GLY A 36 5.76 13.18 -8.10
N LYS A 37 6.01 11.86 -8.05
CA LYS A 37 5.73 10.96 -9.17
C LYS A 37 4.29 10.44 -9.09
N PRO A 38 3.58 10.28 -10.22
CA PRO A 38 2.24 9.70 -10.20
C PRO A 38 2.29 8.24 -9.76
N ILE A 39 1.46 7.90 -8.78
CA ILE A 39 1.19 6.55 -8.30
C ILE A 39 -0.30 6.25 -8.47
N ILE A 40 -0.56 5.07 -8.98
CA ILE A 40 -1.89 4.48 -9.07
C ILE A 40 -1.95 3.37 -8.02
N ALA A 41 -2.88 3.48 -7.07
CA ALA A 41 -3.20 2.36 -6.20
C ALA A 41 -4.42 1.61 -6.72
N ARG A 42 -4.33 0.29 -6.72
CA ARG A 42 -5.45 -0.60 -7.09
C ARG A 42 -5.57 -1.74 -6.11
N VAL A 43 -6.78 -2.24 -5.96
CA VAL A 43 -7.01 -3.49 -5.23
C VAL A 43 -6.42 -4.67 -6.01
N GLY A 44 -5.80 -5.58 -5.29
CA GLY A 44 -5.27 -6.84 -5.78
C GLY A 44 -5.54 -7.98 -4.81
N LYS A 45 -5.09 -9.17 -5.20
CA LYS A 45 -5.07 -10.36 -4.37
C LYS A 45 -3.64 -10.91 -4.35
N SER A 46 -3.23 -11.50 -3.23
CA SER A 46 -1.97 -12.22 -3.15
C SER A 46 -2.01 -13.50 -4.00
N LYS A 47 -0.86 -14.20 -4.12
CA LYS A 47 -0.73 -15.46 -4.88
C LYS A 47 -1.67 -16.57 -4.36
N ASP A 48 -2.14 -16.48 -3.12
CA ASP A 48 -3.11 -17.39 -2.53
C ASP A 48 -4.55 -17.16 -3.01
N GLY A 49 -4.81 -16.08 -3.77
CA GLY A 49 -6.14 -15.71 -4.25
C GLY A 49 -7.11 -15.25 -3.15
N ARG A 50 -6.67 -15.17 -1.89
CA ARG A 50 -7.50 -14.91 -0.70
C ARG A 50 -7.09 -13.62 0.01
N THR A 51 -5.79 -13.39 0.18
CA THR A 51 -5.30 -12.23 0.92
C THR A 51 -5.52 -10.96 0.09
N ARG A 52 -6.26 -10.01 0.67
CA ARG A 52 -6.50 -8.68 0.09
C ARG A 52 -5.19 -7.90 0.06
N THR A 53 -4.84 -7.33 -1.09
CA THR A 53 -3.65 -6.50 -1.24
C THR A 53 -3.98 -5.18 -1.93
N ILE A 54 -3.21 -4.15 -1.62
CA ILE A 54 -3.17 -2.88 -2.33
C ILE A 54 -1.91 -2.91 -3.18
N VAL A 55 -2.05 -2.79 -4.50
CA VAL A 55 -0.95 -2.77 -5.45
C VAL A 55 -0.66 -1.34 -5.85
N PHE A 56 0.58 -0.91 -5.64
CA PHE A 56 1.07 0.40 -6.04
C PHE A 56 1.78 0.28 -7.38
N GLN A 57 1.30 1.02 -8.36
CA GLN A 57 1.83 1.05 -9.72
C GLN A 57 2.25 2.48 -10.06
N GLY A 58 3.49 2.64 -10.50
CA GLY A 58 3.97 3.88 -11.10
C GLY A 58 3.69 3.89 -12.60
N GLU A 59 4.21 4.90 -13.29
CA GLU A 59 3.97 5.12 -14.72
C GLU A 59 4.27 3.89 -15.59
N ASN A 60 5.37 3.18 -15.32
CA ASN A 60 5.85 2.06 -16.15
C ASN A 60 6.16 0.78 -15.36
N SER A 61 5.97 0.75 -14.04
CA SER A 61 6.30 -0.42 -13.23
C SER A 61 5.45 -0.56 -11.98
N VAL A 62 5.31 -1.79 -11.48
CA VAL A 62 4.70 -2.06 -10.18
C VAL A 62 5.75 -1.79 -9.10
N HIS A 63 5.50 -0.79 -8.26
CA HIS A 63 6.38 -0.47 -7.13
C HIS A 63 6.30 -1.54 -6.04
N GLY A 64 5.14 -2.13 -5.83
CA GLY A 64 4.95 -3.21 -4.86
C GLY A 64 3.49 -3.43 -4.50
N SER A 65 3.26 -4.29 -3.50
CA SER A 65 1.94 -4.49 -2.92
C SER A 65 1.99 -4.63 -1.42
N VAL A 66 0.93 -4.22 -0.74
CA VAL A 66 0.79 -4.27 0.72
C VAL A 66 -0.49 -5.03 1.09
N CYS A 67 -0.41 -5.98 2.03
CA CYS A 67 -1.57 -6.61 2.66
C CYS A 67 -1.86 -5.95 4.01
N SER A 68 -2.94 -6.35 4.69
CA SER A 68 -3.30 -5.86 6.01
C SER A 68 -2.15 -5.96 7.03
N GLU A 69 -1.43 -7.08 7.02
CA GLU A 69 -0.32 -7.34 7.95
C GLU A 69 0.95 -6.54 7.62
N CYS A 70 1.07 -6.07 6.38
CA CYS A 70 2.22 -5.30 5.90
C CYS A 70 1.88 -3.79 5.87
N TRP A 71 0.67 -3.40 6.30
CA TRP A 71 0.23 -2.00 6.42
C TRP A 71 0.95 -1.31 7.61
N GLY A 72 1.48 -0.11 7.37
CA GLY A 72 2.32 0.58 8.37
C GLY A 72 3.76 0.08 8.45
N TYR A 73 4.21 -0.80 7.53
CA TYR A 73 5.60 -1.24 7.43
C TYR A 73 6.30 -0.65 6.21
N ARG A 74 7.60 -0.33 6.35
CA ARG A 74 8.42 0.19 5.24
C ARG A 74 8.58 -0.80 4.10
N SER A 75 8.62 -2.09 4.41
CA SER A 75 8.72 -3.16 3.43
C SER A 75 7.58 -4.16 3.55
N ASN A 76 7.15 -4.67 2.41
CA ASN A 76 6.14 -5.71 2.37
C ASN A 76 6.76 -7.07 2.72
N CYS A 77 5.89 -8.07 2.71
CA CYS A 77 6.21 -9.44 3.06
C CYS A 77 7.14 -10.13 2.03
N SER A 78 7.48 -9.46 0.91
CA SER A 78 8.48 -9.87 -0.08
C SER A 78 9.79 -9.07 0.01
N GLY A 79 9.94 -8.19 0.99
CA GLY A 79 11.09 -7.28 1.14
C GLY A 79 11.06 -6.08 0.19
N THR A 80 9.98 -5.87 -0.58
CA THR A 80 9.82 -4.71 -1.45
C THR A 80 9.51 -3.47 -0.62
N HIS A 81 10.24 -2.38 -0.86
CA HIS A 81 10.06 -1.12 -0.14
C HIS A 81 8.76 -0.41 -0.60
N ILE A 82 7.74 -0.44 0.24
CA ILE A 82 6.38 0.09 -0.02
C ILE A 82 6.02 1.28 0.87
N GLY A 83 6.86 1.64 1.83
CA GLY A 83 6.56 2.65 2.85
C GLY A 83 6.18 3.99 2.24
N GLN A 84 6.96 4.49 1.26
CA GLN A 84 6.67 5.76 0.60
C GLN A 84 5.31 5.79 -0.11
N CYS A 85 4.90 4.67 -0.71
CA CYS A 85 3.62 4.57 -1.40
C CYS A 85 2.46 4.55 -0.39
N THR A 86 2.66 3.85 0.72
CA THR A 86 1.68 3.68 1.78
C THR A 86 1.47 4.97 2.55
N GLU A 87 2.54 5.68 2.90
CA GLU A 87 2.48 7.02 3.50
C GLU A 87 1.80 8.04 2.57
N ALA A 88 2.15 8.03 1.28
CA ALA A 88 1.54 8.93 0.30
C ALA A 88 0.02 8.70 0.21
N LEU A 89 -0.42 7.43 0.23
CA LEU A 89 -1.83 7.07 0.25
C LEU A 89 -2.52 7.55 1.53
N ASP A 90 -1.92 7.32 2.70
CA ASP A 90 -2.46 7.72 4.00
C ASP A 90 -2.61 9.25 4.13
N ILE A 91 -1.61 10.00 3.66
CA ILE A 91 -1.65 11.47 3.57
C ILE A 91 -2.74 11.92 2.59
N HIS A 92 -2.85 11.28 1.43
CA HIS A 92 -3.85 11.63 0.42
C HIS A 92 -5.29 11.41 0.93
N MET A 93 -5.51 10.31 1.65
CA MET A 93 -6.78 10.04 2.33
C MET A 93 -7.09 11.07 3.41
N SER A 94 -6.09 11.42 4.23
CA SER A 94 -6.25 12.38 5.32
C SER A 94 -6.53 13.80 4.83
N ARG A 95 -6.04 14.18 3.64
CA ARG A 95 -6.32 15.49 3.02
C ARG A 95 -7.71 15.60 2.37
N LYS A 96 -8.39 14.48 2.12
CA LYS A 96 -9.75 14.46 1.55
C LYS A 96 -10.86 14.46 2.61
N ARG A 97 -10.52 14.59 3.88
CA ARG A 97 -11.48 14.73 4.99
C ARG A 97 -11.83 16.18 5.27
#